data_AF-A0ABD3PR77-F1
#
_entry.id   AF-A0ABD3PR77-F1
#
_cell.length_a   1.000
_cell.length_b   1.000
_cell.length_c   1.000
_cell.angle_alpha   90.00
_cell.angle_beta   90.00
_cell.angle_gamma   90.00
#
_symmetry.space_group_name_H-M   'P 1'
#
loop_
_entity.id
_entity.type
_entity.pdbx_description
1 polymer ?
#
loop_
_entity_poly.entity_id
_entity_poly.type
_entity_poly.pdbx_seq_one_letter_code
_entity_poly.pdbx_strand_id
1 'polypeptide(L)'
;MSAQKAYTVVASYYHWLVAAPLMGSVASVLICQQSPKEEKGKWMFRHKSLGLLTGLIVAPRLGYRIFASAKYRSVGHPTGTGPIEGKLADVSHLALYGFMTIMPATGIAMGYYGGKGLPFFWTTIDGSSVPNGDIAKRSFSIHKTLGTYGKFLIPIHVGGAMKHSLTGNAIWSRVNPFGRPMH
;
A
#
# COMPACT_ATOMS: atom_id res chain seq x y z
N MET A 1 -20.11 -23.39 11.67
CA MET A 1 -18.80 -22.81 11.33
C MET A 1 -18.43 -21.86 12.46
N SER A 2 -17.29 -22.05 13.12
CA SER A 2 -16.88 -21.16 14.22
C SER A 2 -16.65 -19.74 13.66
N ALA A 3 -17.28 -18.75 14.27
CA ALA A 3 -17.19 -17.34 13.87
C ALA A 3 -15.72 -16.88 13.91
N GLN A 4 -15.14 -16.58 12.75
CA GLN A 4 -13.76 -16.12 12.66
C GLN A 4 -13.67 -14.61 12.97
N LYS A 5 -12.77 -14.21 13.88
CA LYS A 5 -12.63 -12.80 14.30
C LYS A 5 -12.28 -11.89 13.12
N ALA A 6 -13.05 -10.82 12.97
CA ALA A 6 -12.83 -9.77 11.98
C ALA A 6 -11.99 -8.61 12.55
N TYR A 7 -11.33 -7.86 11.67
CA TYR A 7 -10.72 -6.59 12.06
C TYR A 7 -11.80 -5.54 12.32
N THR A 8 -11.43 -4.47 13.02
CA THR A 8 -12.35 -3.35 13.25
C THR A 8 -12.78 -2.73 11.92
N VAL A 9 -13.98 -2.14 11.89
CA VAL A 9 -14.49 -1.42 10.71
C VAL A 9 -13.49 -0.35 10.25
N VAL A 10 -12.91 0.40 11.19
CA VAL A 10 -11.89 1.42 10.90
C VAL A 10 -10.63 0.81 10.25
N ALA A 11 -10.13 -0.33 10.76
CA ALA A 11 -9.00 -1.03 10.15
C ALA A 11 -9.31 -1.47 8.72
N SER A 12 -10.53 -1.97 8.49
CA SER A 12 -11.00 -2.40 7.18
C SER A 12 -11.11 -1.23 6.20
N TYR A 13 -11.60 -0.06 6.64
CA TYR A 13 -11.58 1.15 5.82
C TYR A 13 -10.15 1.56 5.45
N TYR A 14 -9.23 1.65 6.41
CA TYR A 14 -7.83 1.96 6.12
C TYR A 14 -7.16 0.93 5.22
N HIS A 15 -7.56 -0.34 5.30
CA HIS A 15 -7.09 -1.38 4.40
C HIS A 15 -7.36 -0.99 2.95
N TRP A 16 -8.64 -0.76 2.63
CA TRP A 16 -9.09 -0.48 1.26
C TRP A 16 -8.75 0.92 0.77
N LEU A 17 -8.79 1.93 1.65
CA LEU A 17 -8.41 3.31 1.32
C LEU A 17 -6.93 3.43 0.94
N VAL A 18 -6.06 2.58 1.47
CA VAL A 18 -4.66 2.50 0.98
C VAL A 18 -4.56 1.60 -0.24
N ALA A 19 -5.22 0.44 -0.23
CA ALA A 19 -5.08 -0.54 -1.30
C ALA A 19 -5.52 0.01 -2.66
N ALA A 20 -6.65 0.72 -2.73
CA ALA A 20 -7.18 1.25 -3.98
C ALA A 20 -6.23 2.24 -4.70
N PRO A 21 -5.78 3.35 -4.08
CA PRO A 21 -4.85 4.26 -4.73
C PRO A 21 -3.46 3.65 -4.94
N LEU A 22 -2.99 2.76 -4.05
CA LEU A 22 -1.72 2.05 -4.23
C LEU A 22 -1.77 1.19 -5.50
N MET A 23 -2.82 0.39 -5.66
CA MET A 23 -3.02 -0.43 -6.85
C MET A 23 -3.18 0.42 -8.12
N GLY A 24 -3.93 1.52 -8.05
CA GLY A 24 -4.05 2.45 -9.18
C GLY A 24 -2.72 3.10 -9.56
N SER A 25 -1.88 3.44 -8.58
CA SER A 25 -0.53 3.97 -8.80
C SER A 25 0.37 2.95 -9.49
N VAL A 26 0.37 1.70 -9.02
CA VAL A 26 1.12 0.58 -9.64
C VAL A 26 0.63 0.32 -11.06
N ALA A 27 -0.68 0.23 -11.27
CA ALA A 27 -1.26 0.04 -12.61
C ALA A 27 -0.84 1.18 -13.56
N SER A 28 -0.89 2.44 -13.09
CA SER A 28 -0.52 3.60 -13.89
C SER A 28 0.94 3.55 -14.36
N VAL A 29 1.89 3.15 -13.50
CA VAL A 29 3.29 3.04 -13.93
C VAL A 29 3.55 1.85 -14.84
N LEU A 30 2.85 0.73 -14.65
CA LEU A 30 2.95 -0.42 -15.55
C LEU A 30 2.42 -0.09 -16.95
N ILE A 31 1.29 0.61 -17.03
CA ILE A 31 0.75 1.12 -18.30
C ILE A 31 1.74 2.11 -18.92
N CYS A 32 2.24 3.07 -18.14
CA CYS A 32 3.24 4.05 -18.59
C CYS A 32 4.49 3.40 -19.22
N GLN A 33 4.92 2.24 -18.71
CA GLN A 33 6.09 1.52 -19.23
C GLN A 33 5.87 0.98 -20.65
N GLN A 34 4.62 0.72 -21.02
CA GLN A 34 4.21 0.14 -22.30
C GLN A 34 3.60 1.19 -23.26
N SER A 35 3.23 2.37 -22.77
CA SER A 35 2.63 3.43 -23.56
C SER A 35 3.59 4.13 -24.54
N PRO A 36 3.08 4.69 -25.66
CA PRO A 36 3.79 5.65 -26.50
C PRO A 36 4.28 6.87 -25.72
N LYS A 37 5.31 7.55 -26.23
CA LYS A 37 6.01 8.66 -25.55
C LYS A 37 5.06 9.79 -25.14
N GLU A 38 4.08 10.07 -25.97
CA GLU A 38 3.08 11.14 -25.85
C GLU A 38 2.16 10.90 -24.64
N GLU A 39 1.88 9.65 -24.30
CA GLU A 39 0.99 9.30 -23.18
C GLU A 39 1.73 9.11 -21.85
N LYS A 40 3.05 8.90 -21.87
CA LYS A 40 3.83 8.60 -20.64
C LYS A 40 3.68 9.68 -19.58
N GLY A 41 3.63 10.96 -19.99
CA GLY A 41 3.43 12.08 -19.08
C GLY A 41 2.11 11.98 -18.29
N LYS A 42 1.01 11.65 -18.98
CA LYS A 42 -0.33 11.48 -18.40
C LYS A 42 -0.37 10.33 -17.39
N TRP A 43 0.19 9.18 -17.74
CA TRP A 43 0.23 8.03 -16.84
C TRP A 43 1.15 8.26 -15.64
N MET A 44 2.28 8.94 -15.84
CA MET A 44 3.19 9.30 -14.74
C MET A 44 2.57 10.34 -13.79
N PHE A 45 1.78 11.28 -14.31
CA PHE A 45 1.01 12.23 -13.50
C PHE A 45 0.01 11.49 -12.58
N ARG A 46 -0.73 10.53 -13.13
CA ARG A 46 -1.66 9.67 -12.38
C ARG A 46 -0.95 8.83 -11.33
N HIS A 47 0.16 8.18 -11.71
CA HIS A 47 1.00 7.39 -10.81
C HIS A 47 1.43 8.19 -9.58
N LYS A 48 1.96 9.40 -9.80
CA LYS A 48 2.41 10.31 -8.74
C LYS A 48 1.25 10.81 -7.87
N SER A 49 0.12 11.18 -8.47
CA SER A 49 -1.07 11.65 -7.74
C SER A 49 -1.62 10.58 -6.81
N LEU A 50 -1.79 9.36 -7.32
CA LEU A 50 -2.27 8.21 -6.54
C LEU A 50 -1.23 7.76 -5.49
N GLY A 51 0.06 7.87 -5.81
CA GLY A 51 1.14 7.61 -4.86
C GLY A 51 1.15 8.60 -3.70
N LEU A 52 0.96 9.89 -3.98
CA LEU A 52 0.84 10.93 -2.96
C LEU A 52 -0.41 10.72 -2.09
N LEU A 53 -1.57 10.43 -2.70
CA LEU A 53 -2.79 10.09 -1.96
C LEU A 53 -2.58 8.88 -1.05
N THR A 54 -1.89 7.85 -1.54
CA THR A 54 -1.52 6.68 -0.72
C THR A 54 -0.69 7.10 0.49
N GLY A 55 0.33 7.94 0.29
CA GLY A 55 1.15 8.47 1.38
C GLY A 55 0.35 9.22 2.45
N LEU A 56 -0.58 10.08 2.03
CA LEU A 56 -1.46 10.83 2.94
C LEU A 56 -2.35 9.93 3.80
N ILE A 57 -2.81 8.79 3.25
CA ILE A 57 -3.68 7.84 3.96
C ILE A 57 -2.85 6.88 4.83
N VAL A 58 -1.62 6.54 4.44
CA VAL A 58 -0.75 5.63 5.18
C VAL A 58 -0.38 6.20 6.56
N ALA A 59 -0.12 7.50 6.68
CA ALA A 59 0.22 8.13 7.96
C ALA A 59 -0.86 7.91 9.05
N PRO A 60 -2.14 8.28 8.86
CA PRO A 60 -3.18 8.02 9.85
C PRO A 60 -3.47 6.52 10.02
N ARG A 61 -3.30 5.68 8.97
CA ARG A 61 -3.39 4.22 9.10
C ARG A 61 -2.33 3.67 10.07
N LEU A 62 -1.08 4.12 9.95
CA LEU A 62 0.01 3.72 10.85
C LEU A 62 -0.26 4.18 12.28
N GLY A 63 -0.71 5.44 12.44
CA GLY A 63 -1.16 5.96 13.73
C GLY A 63 -2.24 5.06 14.35
N TYR A 64 -3.29 4.74 13.60
CA TYR A 64 -4.35 3.86 14.08
C TYR A 64 -3.83 2.45 14.43
N ARG A 65 -2.92 1.88 13.64
CA ARG A 65 -2.30 0.58 13.93
C ARG A 65 -1.53 0.56 15.25
N ILE A 66 -0.82 1.65 15.57
CA ILE A 66 -0.02 1.81 16.79
C ILE A 66 -0.93 2.05 18.00
N PHE A 67 -1.83 3.03 17.92
CA PHE A 67 -2.67 3.43 19.05
C PHE A 67 -3.82 2.47 19.33
N ALA A 68 -4.34 1.75 18.33
CA ALA A 68 -5.35 0.71 18.52
C ALA A 68 -4.76 -0.71 18.58
N SER A 69 -3.45 -0.85 18.84
CA SER A 69 -2.71 -2.13 18.72
C SER A 69 -3.30 -3.30 19.53
N ALA A 70 -3.93 -3.03 20.68
CA ALA A 70 -4.63 -4.03 21.48
C ALA A 70 -5.79 -4.70 20.71
N LYS A 71 -6.55 -3.93 19.92
CA LYS A 71 -7.66 -4.46 19.09
C LYS A 71 -7.14 -5.35 17.98
N TYR A 72 -5.98 -5.01 17.40
CA TYR A 72 -5.34 -5.80 16.35
C TYR A 72 -4.75 -7.12 16.84
N ARG A 73 -4.11 -7.15 18.02
CA ARG A 73 -3.51 -8.39 18.58
C ARG A 73 -4.55 -9.48 18.86
N SER A 74 -5.82 -9.10 19.03
CA SER A 74 -6.91 -10.05 19.28
C SER A 74 -7.33 -10.85 18.04
N VAL A 75 -6.91 -10.43 16.84
CA VAL A 75 -7.27 -11.03 15.56
C VAL A 75 -6.12 -11.94 15.08
N GLY A 76 -6.12 -13.19 15.53
CA GLY A 76 -5.11 -14.20 15.15
C GLY A 76 -5.27 -14.71 13.72
N HIS A 77 -4.41 -15.64 13.29
CA HIS A 77 -4.53 -16.26 11.96
C HIS A 77 -5.87 -16.99 11.77
N PRO A 78 -6.34 -17.16 10.51
CA PRO A 78 -7.48 -18.03 10.23
C PRO A 78 -7.32 -19.44 10.82
N THR A 79 -8.42 -20.04 11.24
CA THR A 79 -8.46 -21.44 11.72
C THR A 79 -7.91 -22.37 10.64
N GLY A 80 -7.06 -23.32 11.02
CA GLY A 80 -6.41 -24.21 10.06
C GLY A 80 -5.17 -23.63 9.38
N THR A 81 -4.75 -22.41 9.72
CA THR A 81 -3.45 -21.87 9.27
C THR A 81 -2.31 -22.57 9.99
N GLY A 82 -1.45 -23.28 9.26
CA GLY A 82 -0.26 -23.92 9.81
C GLY A 82 0.80 -22.91 10.27
N PRO A 83 1.76 -23.32 11.11
CA PRO A 83 2.74 -22.41 11.71
C PRO A 83 3.66 -21.73 10.68
N ILE A 84 4.02 -22.43 9.59
CA ILE A 84 4.83 -21.86 8.50
C ILE A 84 4.03 -20.82 7.72
N GLU A 85 2.78 -21.13 7.38
CA GLU A 85 1.90 -20.22 6.65
C GLU A 85 1.59 -18.96 7.47
N GLY A 86 1.36 -19.10 8.77
CA GLY A 86 1.18 -17.96 9.68
C GLY A 86 2.39 -17.03 9.68
N LYS A 87 3.60 -17.58 9.82
CA LYS A 87 4.85 -16.79 9.75
C LYS A 87 5.02 -16.09 8.41
N LEU A 88 4.73 -16.76 7.29
CA LEU A 88 4.79 -16.14 5.96
C LEU A 88 3.78 -15.01 5.81
N ALA A 89 2.57 -15.17 6.37
CA ALA A 89 1.58 -14.10 6.40
C ALA A 89 2.08 -12.90 7.22
N ASP A 90 2.68 -13.12 8.39
CA ASP A 90 3.22 -12.03 9.21
C ASP A 90 4.36 -11.28 8.51
N VAL A 91 5.29 -12.01 7.89
CA VAL A 91 6.39 -11.42 7.10
C VAL A 91 5.84 -10.64 5.91
N SER A 92 4.85 -11.17 5.20
CA SER A 92 4.18 -10.47 4.09
C SER A 92 3.55 -9.16 4.55
N HIS A 93 2.82 -9.17 5.67
CA HIS A 93 2.23 -7.95 6.22
C HIS A 93 3.31 -6.94 6.63
N LEU A 94 4.35 -7.37 7.34
CA LEU A 94 5.45 -6.49 7.76
C LEU A 94 6.15 -5.86 6.55
N ALA A 95 6.44 -6.65 5.53
CA ALA A 95 7.03 -6.17 4.29
C ALA A 95 6.11 -5.16 3.59
N LEU A 96 4.80 -5.40 3.57
CA LEU A 96 3.83 -4.45 3.00
C LEU A 96 3.70 -3.16 3.82
N TYR A 97 3.80 -3.22 5.15
CA TYR A 97 3.87 -2.02 6.00
C TYR A 97 5.11 -1.17 5.65
N GLY A 98 6.27 -1.81 5.49
CA GLY A 98 7.49 -1.15 5.02
C GLY A 98 7.32 -0.56 3.62
N PHE A 99 6.82 -1.37 2.68
CA PHE A 99 6.58 -0.96 1.29
C PHE A 99 5.64 0.23 1.19
N MET A 100 4.44 0.17 1.78
CA MET A 100 3.44 1.24 1.68
C MET A 100 3.88 2.53 2.37
N THR A 101 4.91 2.50 3.21
CA THR A 101 5.46 3.67 3.90
C THR A 101 6.64 4.26 3.13
N ILE A 102 7.64 3.44 2.82
CA ILE A 102 8.89 3.90 2.19
C ILE A 102 8.64 4.27 0.71
N MET A 103 7.74 3.57 0.02
CA MET A 103 7.39 3.84 -1.37
C MET A 103 6.88 5.29 -1.58
N PRO A 104 5.79 5.74 -0.93
CA PRO A 104 5.34 7.12 -1.10
C PRO A 104 6.33 8.13 -0.51
N ALA A 105 7.00 7.83 0.62
CA ALA A 105 7.99 8.74 1.19
C ALA A 105 9.13 9.05 0.22
N THR A 106 9.66 8.02 -0.46
CA THR A 106 10.70 8.20 -1.49
C THR A 106 10.17 8.92 -2.73
N GLY A 107 8.94 8.64 -3.16
CA GLY A 107 8.30 9.33 -4.29
C GLY A 107 8.09 10.83 -4.01
N ILE A 108 7.66 11.18 -2.79
CA ILE A 108 7.53 12.56 -2.32
C ILE A 108 8.89 13.23 -2.29
N ALA A 109 9.89 12.59 -1.68
CA ALA A 109 11.24 13.14 -1.62
C ALA A 109 11.82 13.40 -3.02
N MET A 110 11.60 12.52 -4.00
CA MET A 110 12.02 12.73 -5.38
C MET A 110 11.40 13.98 -6.01
N GLY A 111 10.09 14.16 -5.88
CA GLY A 111 9.39 15.30 -6.49
C GLY A 111 9.70 16.61 -5.78
N TYR A 112 9.71 16.60 -4.46
CA TYR A 112 9.96 17.77 -3.63
C TYR A 112 11.42 18.26 -3.72
N TYR A 113 12.40 17.40 -3.39
CA TYR A 113 13.81 17.78 -3.44
C TYR A 113 14.36 17.86 -4.86
N GLY A 114 13.71 17.24 -5.85
CA GLY A 114 14.05 17.39 -7.26
C GLY A 114 13.58 18.72 -7.88
N GLY A 115 12.84 19.55 -7.14
CA GLY A 115 12.33 20.84 -7.61
C GLY A 115 11.21 20.76 -8.66
N LYS A 116 10.72 19.55 -8.97
CA LYS A 116 9.68 19.31 -9.99
C LYS A 116 8.26 19.37 -9.42
N GLY A 117 8.12 19.48 -8.10
CA GLY A 117 6.85 19.44 -7.41
C GLY A 117 6.23 18.05 -7.33
N LEU A 118 5.03 18.01 -6.74
CA LEU A 118 4.24 16.82 -6.48
C LEU A 118 2.90 16.92 -7.22
N PRO A 119 2.76 16.27 -8.39
CA PRO A 119 1.49 16.16 -9.08
C PRO A 119 0.39 15.58 -8.20
N PHE A 120 -0.78 16.22 -8.20
CA PHE A 120 -1.93 15.81 -7.40
C PHE A 120 -3.26 16.08 -8.12
N PHE A 121 -3.68 15.13 -8.96
CA PHE A 121 -4.94 15.03 -9.70
C PHE A 121 -5.25 16.19 -10.66
N TRP A 122 -5.54 17.38 -10.15
CA TRP A 122 -5.82 18.59 -10.91
C TRP A 122 -4.88 19.75 -10.57
N THR A 123 -3.96 19.53 -9.62
CA THR A 123 -2.97 20.53 -9.20
C THR A 123 -1.58 19.92 -9.12
N THR A 124 -0.58 20.75 -8.86
CA THR A 124 0.79 20.36 -8.53
C THR A 124 1.21 21.14 -7.30
N ILE A 125 1.67 20.45 -6.27
CA ILE A 125 2.25 21.09 -5.08
C ILE A 125 3.69 21.45 -5.40
N ASP A 126 4.10 22.68 -5.11
CA ASP A 126 5.46 23.12 -5.39
C ASP A 126 6.51 22.29 -4.66
N GLY A 127 7.65 22.11 -5.32
CA GLY A 127 8.82 21.49 -4.73
C GLY A 127 9.65 22.50 -3.95
N SER A 128 10.80 22.06 -3.44
CA SER A 128 11.78 22.95 -2.83
C SER A 128 12.28 23.99 -3.84
N SER A 129 12.30 25.26 -3.43
CA SER A 129 12.93 26.36 -4.20
C SER A 129 14.45 26.22 -4.28
N VAL A 130 15.05 25.44 -3.39
CA VAL A 130 16.46 25.04 -3.39
C VAL A 130 16.52 23.51 -3.56
N PRO A 131 16.60 22.99 -4.79
CA PRO A 131 16.63 21.55 -5.04
C PRO A 131 17.87 20.89 -4.43
N ASN A 132 17.71 19.63 -4.00
CA ASN A 132 18.80 18.76 -3.58
C ASN A 132 18.81 17.50 -4.47
N GLY A 133 19.67 17.53 -5.49
CA GLY A 133 19.78 16.46 -6.49
C GLY A 133 20.23 15.11 -5.90
N ASP A 134 21.06 15.12 -4.85
CA ASP A 134 21.56 13.90 -4.22
C ASP A 134 20.45 13.15 -3.49
N ILE A 135 19.62 13.86 -2.72
CA ILE A 135 18.43 13.29 -2.08
C ILE A 135 17.47 12.75 -3.15
N ALA A 136 17.18 13.54 -4.20
CA ALA A 136 16.27 13.11 -5.26
C ALA A 136 16.77 11.84 -5.98
N LYS A 137 18.08 11.76 -6.29
CA LYS A 137 18.69 10.61 -6.95
C LYS A 137 18.70 9.36 -6.06
N ARG A 138 19.04 9.52 -4.78
CA ARG A 138 19.01 8.42 -3.81
C ARG A 138 17.57 7.90 -3.62
N SER A 139 16.60 8.80 -3.45
CA SER A 139 15.20 8.43 -3.34
C SER A 139 14.69 7.73 -4.59
N PHE A 140 15.09 8.16 -5.79
CA PHE A 140 14.76 7.45 -7.04
C PHE A 140 15.30 6.02 -7.07
N SER A 141 16.56 5.81 -6.65
CA SER A 141 17.16 4.48 -6.58
C SER A 141 16.38 3.55 -5.65
N ILE A 142 16.05 4.02 -4.44
CA ILE A 142 15.26 3.26 -3.47
C ILE A 142 13.85 2.99 -4.02
N HIS A 143 13.18 4.01 -4.56
CA HIS A 143 11.82 3.90 -5.10
C HIS A 143 11.74 2.88 -6.24
N LYS A 144 12.68 2.94 -7.19
CA LYS A 144 12.75 1.98 -8.31
C LYS A 144 13.01 0.56 -7.81
N THR A 145 13.90 0.40 -6.83
CA THR A 145 14.24 -0.90 -6.25
C THR A 145 13.04 -1.51 -5.55
N LEU A 146 12.40 -0.76 -4.64
CA LEU A 146 11.17 -1.19 -3.98
C LEU A 146 10.06 -1.48 -4.98
N GLY A 147 9.94 -0.67 -6.05
CA GLY A 147 8.89 -0.84 -7.05
C GLY A 147 9.04 -2.15 -7.81
N THR A 148 10.29 -2.57 -8.04
CA THR A 148 10.61 -3.87 -8.64
C THR A 148 10.15 -5.02 -7.75
N TYR A 149 10.48 -4.98 -6.45
CA TYR A 149 10.03 -6.02 -5.50
C TYR A 149 8.53 -5.99 -5.24
N GLY A 150 7.91 -4.80 -5.28
CA GLY A 150 6.47 -4.60 -5.10
C GLY A 150 5.63 -5.37 -6.13
N LYS A 151 6.15 -5.57 -7.35
CA LYS A 151 5.52 -6.40 -8.40
C LYS A 151 5.32 -7.85 -7.97
N PHE A 152 6.11 -8.36 -7.02
CA PHE A 152 5.99 -9.72 -6.49
C PHE A 152 5.30 -9.74 -5.13
N LEU A 153 5.64 -8.79 -4.25
CA LEU A 153 5.11 -8.72 -2.89
C LEU A 153 3.58 -8.59 -2.88
N ILE A 154 3.02 -7.73 -3.74
CA ILE A 154 1.57 -7.50 -3.81
C ILE A 154 0.84 -8.77 -4.29
N PRO A 155 1.21 -9.41 -5.42
CA PRO A 155 0.60 -10.67 -5.83
C PRO A 155 0.74 -11.80 -4.81
N ILE A 156 1.88 -11.92 -4.12
CA ILE A 156 2.07 -12.95 -3.09
C ILE A 156 1.06 -12.74 -1.95
N HIS A 157 0.88 -11.50 -1.50
CA HIS A 157 -0.09 -11.18 -0.45
C HIS A 157 -1.54 -11.48 -0.88
N VAL A 158 -1.93 -11.01 -2.07
CA VAL A 158 -3.27 -11.25 -2.62
C VAL A 158 -3.49 -12.75 -2.88
N GLY A 159 -2.48 -13.45 -3.39
CA GLY A 159 -2.50 -14.89 -3.62
C GLY A 159 -2.66 -15.69 -2.33
N GLY A 160 -2.03 -15.26 -1.23
CA GLY A 160 -2.25 -15.83 0.10
C GLY A 160 -3.69 -15.67 0.57
N ALA A 161 -4.28 -14.48 0.39
CA ALA A 161 -5.69 -14.27 0.68
C ALA A 161 -6.59 -15.15 -0.22
N MET A 162 -6.31 -15.23 -1.52
CA MET A 162 -7.06 -16.09 -2.44
C MET A 162 -6.97 -17.57 -2.04
N LYS A 163 -5.79 -18.07 -1.66
CA LYS A 163 -5.62 -19.44 -1.15
C LYS A 163 -6.55 -19.70 0.04
N HIS A 164 -6.57 -18.82 1.04
CA HIS A 164 -7.48 -18.95 2.18
C HIS A 164 -8.95 -18.96 1.74
N SER A 165 -9.32 -18.09 0.81
CA SER A 165 -10.69 -18.06 0.26
C SER A 165 -11.07 -19.39 -0.42
N LEU A 166 -10.15 -19.96 -1.20
CA LEU A 166 -10.36 -21.21 -1.94
C LEU A 166 -10.37 -22.44 -1.02
N THR A 167 -9.71 -22.39 0.13
CA THR A 167 -9.72 -23.44 1.16
C THR A 167 -10.87 -23.30 2.17
N GLY A 168 -11.86 -22.45 1.87
CA GLY A 168 -13.08 -22.30 2.67
C GLY A 168 -12.97 -21.33 3.86
N ASN A 169 -11.88 -20.58 3.98
CA ASN A 169 -11.81 -19.50 4.97
C ASN A 169 -12.53 -18.25 4.43
N ALA A 170 -13.38 -17.64 5.25
CA ALA A 170 -14.02 -16.36 4.94
C ALA A 170 -13.04 -15.18 5.12
N ILE A 171 -11.89 -15.20 4.46
CA ILE A 171 -10.81 -14.20 4.66
C ILE A 171 -11.27 -12.77 4.35
N TRP A 172 -12.10 -12.59 3.32
CA TRP A 172 -12.57 -11.27 2.86
C TRP A 172 -13.53 -10.61 3.85
N SER A 173 -14.34 -11.40 4.57
CA SER A 173 -15.26 -10.84 5.57
C SER A 173 -14.52 -10.19 6.73
N ARG A 174 -13.27 -10.61 6.99
CA ARG A 174 -12.44 -10.08 8.08
C ARG A 174 -11.92 -8.68 7.82
N VAL A 175 -11.90 -8.25 6.56
CA VAL A 175 -11.51 -6.91 6.12
C VAL A 175 -12.67 -6.17 5.44
N ASN A 176 -13.91 -6.59 5.67
CA ASN A 176 -15.09 -5.95 5.10
C ASN A 176 -15.46 -4.70 5.92
N PRO A 177 -15.40 -3.48 5.34
CA PRO A 177 -15.76 -2.25 6.05
C PRO A 177 -17.26 -2.12 6.32
N PHE A 178 -18.10 -2.93 5.69
CA PHE A 178 -19.55 -2.95 5.86
C PHE A 178 -20.05 -4.11 6.74
N GLY A 179 -19.14 -5.00 7.15
CA GLY A 179 -19.46 -6.11 8.04
C GLY A 179 -19.61 -5.65 9.49
N ARG A 180 -20.57 -6.22 10.23
CA ARG A 180 -20.64 -6.02 11.69
C ARG A 180 -19.49 -6.81 12.34
N PRO A 181 -18.60 -6.18 13.13
CA PRO A 181 -17.60 -6.93 13.88
C PRO A 181 -18.33 -7.85 14.86
N MET A 182 -18.17 -9.16 14.70
CA MET A 182 -18.56 -10.10 15.75
C MET A 182 -17.51 -9.96 16.86
N HIS A 183 -17.90 -9.26 17.92
CA HIS A 183 -17.11 -9.10 19.14
C HIS A 183 -17.06 -10.41 19.91
#